data_AF-A0A942RTC0-F1
#
_entry.id   AF-A0A942RTC0-F1
#
_cell.length_a   1.000
_cell.length_b   1.000
_cell.length_c   1.000
_cell.angle_alpha   90.00
_cell.angle_beta   90.00
_cell.angle_gamma   90.00
#
_symmetry.space_group_name_H-M   'P 1'
#
loop_
_entity.id
_entity.type
_entity.pdbx_description
1 polymer ?
#
loop_
_entity_poly.entity_id
_entity_poly.type
_entity_poly.pdbx_seq_one_letter_code
_entity_poly.pdbx_strand_id
1 'polypeptide(L)'
;MEISIEPWKKLVIHEVIEYKFDDWVKQIAFSTRSSGGAIPTMQWTNGIVFSPANFPTTNVTVEEQLKGILHWSSVSFAIKEKFEKQIVIENATINLVDVSVNEIFKELALNLKKQSKFAINSGKI
;
A
#
# COMPACT_ATOMS: atom_id res chain seq x y z
N MET A 1 33.54 -5.63 11.25
CA MET A 1 32.27 -5.99 10.59
C MET A 1 31.69 -4.71 10.02
N GLU A 2 31.43 -4.70 8.73
CA GLU A 2 30.84 -3.56 8.01
C GLU A 2 29.39 -3.91 7.67
N ILE A 3 28.47 -2.98 7.91
CA ILE A 3 27.04 -3.11 7.62
C ILE A 3 26.67 -1.98 6.66
N SER A 4 26.10 -2.32 5.50
CA SER A 4 25.56 -1.37 4.53
C SER A 4 24.03 -1.46 4.53
N ILE A 5 23.35 -0.31 4.53
CA ILE A 5 21.89 -0.20 4.36
C ILE A 5 21.66 0.51 3.03
N GLU A 6 21.24 -0.24 2.01
CA GLU A 6 21.03 0.29 0.66
C GLU A 6 19.52 0.50 0.41
N PRO A 7 19.05 1.76 0.34
CA PRO A 7 17.66 2.02 0.04
C PRO A 7 17.34 1.69 -1.43
N TRP A 8 16.08 1.40 -1.70
CA TRP A 8 15.57 1.32 -3.07
C TRP A 8 15.79 2.65 -3.79
N LYS A 9 16.32 2.59 -5.01
CA LYS A 9 16.57 3.77 -5.87
C LYS A 9 15.35 4.12 -6.72
N LYS A 10 14.51 3.14 -7.04
CA LYS A 10 13.32 3.31 -7.89
C LYS A 10 12.25 2.30 -7.53
N LEU A 11 11.01 2.76 -7.43
CA LEU A 11 9.82 1.91 -7.39
C LEU A 11 9.07 2.05 -8.72
N VAL A 12 8.87 0.93 -9.39
CA VAL A 12 8.10 0.84 -10.65
C VAL A 12 6.80 0.11 -10.35
N ILE A 13 5.68 0.80 -10.56
CA ILE A 13 4.34 0.25 -10.38
C ILE A 13 3.69 0.17 -11.76
N HIS A 14 3.23 -1.02 -12.13
CA HIS A 14 2.68 -1.25 -13.47
C HIS A 14 1.16 -1.04 -13.55
N GLU A 15 0.47 -1.06 -12.41
CA GLU A 15 -0.96 -0.78 -12.34
C GLU A 15 -1.32 -0.10 -11.01
N VAL A 16 -2.22 0.88 -11.05
CA VAL A 16 -2.72 1.56 -9.85
C VAL A 16 -4.23 1.45 -9.77
N ILE A 17 -4.74 0.96 -8.64
CA ILE A 17 -6.15 0.66 -8.44
C ILE A 17 -6.65 1.48 -7.24
N GLU A 18 -7.55 2.42 -7.48
CA GLU A 18 -8.14 3.25 -6.44
C GLU A 18 -9.50 2.72 -5.98
N TYR A 19 -9.65 2.51 -4.68
CA TYR A 19 -10.91 2.17 -4.04
C TYR A 19 -11.41 3.31 -3.15
N LYS A 20 -12.73 3.32 -2.92
CA LYS A 20 -13.29 4.02 -1.76
C LYS A 20 -12.98 3.19 -0.51
N PHE A 21 -12.45 3.81 0.53
CA PHE A 21 -11.94 3.11 1.72
C PHE A 21 -12.95 2.11 2.32
N ASP A 22 -14.18 2.56 2.56
CA ASP A 22 -15.22 1.74 3.18
C ASP A 22 -15.60 0.52 2.33
N ASP A 23 -15.62 0.68 1.00
CA ASP A 23 -15.94 -0.41 0.07
C ASP A 23 -14.81 -1.43 0.03
N TRP A 24 -13.56 -0.96 0.04
CA TRP A 24 -12.39 -1.84 0.05
C TRP A 24 -12.28 -2.64 1.34
N VAL A 25 -12.48 -1.99 2.48
CA VAL A 25 -12.50 -2.63 3.80
C VAL A 25 -13.56 -3.72 3.87
N LYS A 26 -14.77 -3.46 3.37
CA LYS A 26 -15.84 -4.48 3.28
C LYS A 26 -15.45 -5.67 2.39
N GLN A 27 -14.83 -5.40 1.25
CA GLN A 27 -14.36 -6.46 0.34
C GLN A 27 -13.32 -7.35 1.00
N ILE A 28 -12.34 -6.76 1.70
CA ILE A 28 -11.29 -7.50 2.44
C ILE A 28 -11.90 -8.28 3.62
N ALA A 29 -12.83 -7.68 4.35
CA ALA A 29 -13.54 -8.34 5.44
C ALA A 29 -14.35 -9.55 4.95
N PHE A 30 -14.98 -9.45 3.78
CA PHE A 30 -15.70 -10.57 3.18
C PHE A 30 -14.77 -11.70 2.76
N SER A 31 -13.65 -11.40 2.09
CA SER A 31 -12.72 -12.42 1.60
C SER A 31 -12.00 -13.18 2.70
N THR A 32 -11.70 -12.51 3.82
CA THR A 32 -10.98 -13.10 4.96
C THR A 32 -11.84 -14.05 5.78
N ARG A 33 -13.15 -13.80 5.87
CA ARG A 33 -14.12 -14.73 6.48
C ARG A 33 -14.16 -16.07 5.73
N SER A 34 -14.02 -16.05 4.41
CA SER A 34 -14.01 -17.27 3.60
C SER A 34 -12.69 -18.04 3.61
N SER A 35 -11.56 -17.43 4.01
CA SER A 35 -10.22 -18.02 3.90
C SER A 35 -9.61 -18.54 5.21
N GLY A 36 -10.27 -18.30 6.35
CA GLY A 36 -10.06 -19.10 7.57
C GLY A 36 -8.73 -18.92 8.33
N GLY A 37 -8.08 -17.76 8.38
CA GLY A 37 -7.10 -17.58 9.46
C GLY A 37 -6.14 -16.39 9.50
N ALA A 38 -5.89 -15.68 8.40
CA ALA A 38 -4.97 -14.54 8.45
C ALA A 38 -5.72 -13.22 8.62
N ILE A 39 -5.36 -12.44 9.65
CA ILE A 39 -5.81 -11.05 9.76
C ILE A 39 -5.12 -10.25 8.64
N PRO A 40 -5.87 -9.74 7.65
CA PRO A 40 -5.31 -8.96 6.56
C PRO A 40 -4.62 -7.72 7.13
N THR A 41 -3.50 -7.33 6.51
CA THR A 41 -2.75 -6.15 6.91
C THR A 41 -2.55 -5.25 5.71
N MET A 42 -2.93 -3.98 5.84
CA MET A 42 -2.65 -2.95 4.84
C MET A 42 -1.62 -1.96 5.38
N GLN A 43 -0.89 -1.32 4.46
CA GLN A 43 0.13 -0.33 4.80
C GLN A 43 -0.52 1.05 4.83
N TRP A 44 -0.10 1.91 5.75
CA TRP A 44 -0.59 3.27 5.87
C TRP A 44 0.57 4.27 5.96
N THR A 45 0.48 5.37 5.23
CA THR A 45 1.35 6.54 5.39
C THR A 45 0.73 7.77 4.74
N ASN A 46 0.95 8.96 5.31
CA ASN A 46 0.52 10.25 4.74
C ASN A 46 -0.95 10.32 4.29
N GLY A 47 -1.85 9.70 5.05
CA GLY A 47 -3.28 9.71 4.76
C GLY A 47 -3.71 8.76 3.64
N ILE A 48 -2.84 7.84 3.22
CA ILE A 48 -3.12 6.80 2.22
C ILE A 48 -2.96 5.43 2.87
N VAL A 49 -3.94 4.57 2.66
CA VAL A 49 -3.79 3.13 2.86
C VAL A 49 -3.51 2.47 1.51
N PHE A 50 -2.60 1.50 1.48
CA PHE A 50 -2.25 0.80 0.26
C PHE A 50 -1.81 -0.65 0.50
N SER A 51 -1.92 -1.47 -0.54
CA SER A 51 -1.49 -2.86 -0.57
C SER A 51 -0.81 -3.14 -1.91
N PRO A 52 0.49 -3.46 -1.93
CA PRO A 52 1.19 -3.81 -3.16
C PRO A 52 0.94 -5.27 -3.57
N ALA A 53 0.95 -5.51 -4.88
CA ALA A 53 1.12 -6.83 -5.46
C ALA A 53 2.52 -6.92 -6.07
N ASN A 54 3.27 -7.97 -5.74
CA ASN A 54 4.62 -8.19 -6.26
C ASN A 54 4.57 -9.02 -7.54
N PHE A 55 5.55 -8.83 -8.42
CA PHE A 55 5.83 -9.84 -9.43
C PHE A 55 6.35 -11.14 -8.79
N PRO A 56 6.21 -12.29 -9.48
CA PRO A 56 6.91 -13.49 -9.09
C PRO A 56 8.42 -13.26 -8.99
N THR A 57 9.05 -13.90 -8.01
CA THR A 57 10.51 -13.91 -7.88
C THR A 57 11.10 -14.75 -9.01
N THR A 58 11.83 -14.10 -9.90
CA THR A 58 12.54 -14.70 -11.03
C THR A 58 13.95 -14.10 -11.11
N ASN A 59 14.85 -14.69 -11.89
CA ASN A 59 16.20 -14.13 -12.05
C ASN A 59 16.16 -12.67 -12.53
N VAL A 60 15.23 -12.33 -13.43
CA VAL A 60 15.06 -10.97 -13.94
C VAL A 60 14.63 -10.00 -12.83
N THR A 61 13.63 -10.37 -12.01
CA THR A 61 13.17 -9.48 -10.94
C THR A 61 14.19 -9.34 -9.82
N VAL A 62 14.97 -10.39 -9.53
CA VAL A 62 16.09 -10.34 -8.56
C VAL A 62 17.22 -9.45 -9.08
N GLU A 63 17.62 -9.56 -10.34
CA GLU A 63 18.67 -8.72 -10.92
C GLU A 63 18.34 -7.22 -10.86
N GLU A 64 17.09 -6.84 -11.17
CA GLU A 64 16.64 -5.44 -11.05
C GLU A 64 16.58 -4.99 -9.58
N GLN A 65 16.13 -5.86 -8.67
CA GLN A 65 16.12 -5.56 -7.23
C GLN A 65 17.54 -5.34 -6.69
N LEU A 66 18.52 -6.15 -7.10
CA LEU A 66 19.93 -5.96 -6.70
C LEU A 66 20.52 -4.64 -7.22
N LYS A 67 19.99 -4.09 -8.32
CA LYS A 67 20.37 -2.75 -8.80
C LYS A 67 19.68 -1.62 -8.03
N GLY A 68 18.75 -1.95 -7.12
CA GLY A 68 17.94 -1.03 -6.34
C GLY A 68 16.60 -0.67 -6.99
N ILE A 69 16.11 -1.46 -7.96
CA ILE A 69 14.85 -1.22 -8.67
C ILE A 69 13.80 -2.22 -8.18
N LEU A 70 12.80 -1.71 -7.46
CA LEU A 70 11.67 -2.50 -6.97
C LEU A 70 10.53 -2.45 -7.98
N HIS A 71 10.00 -3.61 -8.36
CA HIS A 71 8.83 -3.74 -9.23
C HIS A 71 7.63 -4.29 -8.49
N TRP A 72 6.52 -3.56 -8.55
CA TRP A 72 5.19 -4.02 -8.14
C TRP A 72 4.30 -4.17 -9.36
N SER A 73 3.63 -5.31 -9.47
CA SER A 73 2.67 -5.56 -10.54
C SER A 73 1.49 -4.58 -10.44
N SER A 74 0.97 -4.38 -9.24
CA SER A 74 -0.03 -3.35 -8.97
C SER A 74 0.08 -2.77 -7.57
N VAL A 75 -0.54 -1.62 -7.36
CA VAL A 75 -0.84 -1.09 -6.03
C VAL A 75 -2.32 -0.79 -5.93
N SER A 76 -2.99 -1.37 -4.93
CA SER A 76 -4.33 -0.99 -4.53
C SER A 76 -4.25 0.07 -3.43
N PHE A 77 -5.04 1.13 -3.49
CA PHE A 77 -5.01 2.18 -2.49
C PHE A 77 -6.36 2.86 -2.24
N ALA A 78 -6.47 3.55 -1.11
CA ALA A 78 -7.59 4.41 -0.76
C ALA A 78 -7.14 5.58 0.13
N ILE A 79 -7.90 6.68 0.11
CA ILE A 79 -7.72 7.80 1.06
C ILE A 79 -8.16 7.36 2.46
N LYS A 80 -7.27 7.51 3.44
CA LYS A 80 -7.52 7.30 4.87
C LYS A 80 -6.71 8.31 5.69
N GLU A 81 -7.23 9.52 5.86
CA GLU A 81 -6.47 10.66 6.41
C GLU A 81 -5.87 10.42 7.81
N LYS A 82 -6.59 9.69 8.67
CA LYS A 82 -6.15 9.38 10.04
C LYS A 82 -5.63 7.95 10.13
N PHE A 83 -4.48 7.76 10.76
CA PHE A 83 -4.02 6.42 11.11
C PHE A 83 -4.88 5.82 12.23
N GLU A 84 -5.22 4.54 12.07
CA GLU A 84 -5.84 3.71 13.09
C GLU A 84 -5.17 2.35 13.02
N LYS A 85 -4.81 1.72 14.14
CA LYS A 85 -4.06 0.45 14.11
C LYS A 85 -4.88 -0.71 13.56
N GLN A 86 -6.19 -0.67 13.74
CA GLN A 86 -7.11 -1.73 13.37
C GLN A 86 -8.44 -1.14 12.91
N ILE A 87 -9.06 -1.81 11.95
CA ILE A 87 -10.43 -1.57 11.51
C ILE A 87 -11.23 -2.82 11.85
N VAL A 88 -12.33 -2.65 12.57
CA VAL A 88 -13.24 -3.74 12.93
C VAL A 88 -14.58 -3.53 12.22
N ILE A 89 -14.97 -4.49 11.40
CA ILE A 89 -16.22 -4.43 10.62
C ILE A 89 -16.84 -5.83 10.54
N GLU A 90 -18.12 -5.96 10.90
CA GLU A 90 -18.89 -7.22 10.81
C GLU A 90 -18.13 -8.48 11.32
N ASN A 91 -17.48 -8.36 12.48
CA ASN A 91 -16.64 -9.40 13.12
C ASN A 91 -15.35 -9.78 12.37
N ALA A 92 -14.98 -9.06 11.31
CA ALA A 92 -13.66 -9.11 10.71
C ALA A 92 -12.77 -8.01 11.28
N THR A 93 -11.49 -8.32 11.46
CA THR A 93 -10.46 -7.36 11.86
C THR A 93 -9.49 -7.17 10.70
N ILE A 94 -9.09 -5.93 10.43
CA ILE A 94 -8.06 -5.58 9.45
C ILE A 94 -7.01 -4.73 10.16
N ASN A 95 -5.74 -5.12 10.06
CA ASN A 95 -4.64 -4.35 10.61
C ASN A 95 -4.21 -3.26 9.62
N LEU A 96 -3.87 -2.09 10.15
CA LEU A 96 -3.11 -1.08 9.42
C LEU A 96 -1.76 -0.90 10.10
N VAL A 97 -0.71 -0.87 9.30
CA VAL A 97 0.65 -0.65 9.79
C VAL A 97 1.14 0.69 9.29
N ASP A 98 1.58 1.54 10.21
CA ASP A 98 2.25 2.79 9.86
C ASP A 98 3.64 2.47 9.29
N VAL A 99 3.79 2.74 7.99
CA VAL A 99 5.05 2.53 7.26
C VAL A 99 5.73 3.85 6.92
N SER A 100 5.40 4.92 7.64
CA SER A 100 5.95 6.26 7.43
C SER A 100 7.46 6.35 7.62
N VAL A 101 8.14 5.36 8.22
CA VAL A 101 9.63 5.35 8.26
C VAL A 101 10.24 5.13 6.87
N ASN A 102 9.51 4.52 5.94
CA ASN A 102 10.01 4.25 4.59
C ASN A 102 9.77 5.44 3.64
N GLU A 103 10.85 6.13 3.26
CA GLU A 103 10.80 7.32 2.41
C GLU A 103 10.13 7.05 1.05
N ILE A 104 10.38 5.89 0.42
CA ILE A 104 9.77 5.57 -0.88
C ILE A 104 8.26 5.40 -0.75
N PHE A 105 7.78 4.95 0.41
CA PHE A 105 6.35 4.80 0.68
C PHE A 105 5.69 6.14 1.00
N LYS A 106 6.41 7.07 1.65
CA LYS A 106 5.93 8.46 1.78
C LYS A 106 5.75 9.09 0.41
N GLU A 107 6.74 8.97 -0.46
CA GLU A 107 6.69 9.52 -1.82
C GLU A 107 5.60 8.86 -2.67
N LEU A 108 5.46 7.53 -2.56
CA LEU A 108 4.36 6.79 -3.16
C LEU A 108 3.01 7.36 -2.72
N ALA A 109 2.76 7.50 -1.43
CA ALA A 109 1.49 8.02 -0.91
C ALA A 109 1.19 9.42 -1.44
N LEU A 110 2.18 10.31 -1.52
CA LEU A 110 2.01 11.63 -2.11
C LEU A 110 1.63 11.56 -3.60
N ASN A 111 2.25 10.67 -4.37
CA ASN A 111 1.90 10.46 -5.77
C ASN A 111 0.49 9.86 -5.94
N LEU A 112 0.15 8.84 -5.17
CA LEU A 112 -1.19 8.22 -5.16
C LEU A 112 -2.28 9.24 -4.79
N LYS A 113 -2.01 10.10 -3.80
CA LYS A 113 -2.96 11.14 -3.37
C LYS A 113 -3.21 12.17 -4.47
N LYS A 114 -2.19 12.54 -5.26
CA LYS A 114 -2.33 13.51 -6.37
C LYS A 114 -3.22 13.00 -7.50
N GLN A 115 -3.22 11.70 -7.77
CA GLN A 115 -4.04 11.07 -8.82
C GLN A 115 -5.39 10.56 -8.32
N SER A 116 -5.66 10.65 -7.01
CA SER A 116 -6.88 10.15 -6.38
C SER A 116 -8.11 10.94 -6.81
N LYS A 117 -9.18 10.24 -7.22
CA LYS A 117 -10.49 10.86 -7.48
C LYS A 117 -11.26 11.19 -6.19
N PHE A 118 -10.85 10.62 -5.07
CA PHE A 118 -11.45 10.84 -3.75
C PHE A 118 -10.68 11.87 -2.89
N ALA A 119 -9.53 12.35 -3.37
CA ALA A 119 -8.85 13.47 -2.72
C ALA A 119 -9.76 14.71 -2.75
N ILE A 120 -9.89 15.38 -1.61
CA ILE A 120 -10.62 16.65 -1.55
C ILE A 120 -9.85 17.65 -2.42
N ASN A 121 -10.43 18.01 -3.56
CA ASN A 121 -9.93 19.10 -4.41
C ASN A 121 -9.97 20.39 -3.59
N SER A 122 -8.87 20.69 -2.92
CA SER A 122 -8.67 21.94 -2.16
C SER A 122 -8.33 23.11 -3.10
N GLY A 123 -8.54 22.95 -4.41
CA GLY A 123 -8.13 23.88 -5.46
C GLY A 123 -9.21 24.05 -6.51
N LYS A 124 -10.34 24.64 -6.09
CA LYS A 124 -11.28 25.43 -6.92
C LYS A 124 -12.26 26.11 -5.97
N ILE A 125 -11.82 27.23 -5.40
CA ILE A 125 -12.69 28.33 -4.98
C ILE A 125 -12.33 29.50 -5.90
#